data_AF-A0A9Q4C6C9-F1
#
_entry.id   AF-A0A9Q4C6C9-F1
#
_cell.length_a   1.000
_cell.length_b   1.000
_cell.length_c   1.000
_cell.angle_alpha   90.00
_cell.angle_beta   90.00
_cell.angle_gamma   90.00
#
_symmetry.space_group_name_H-M   'P 1'
#
loop_
_entity.id
_entity.type
_entity.pdbx_description
1 polymer ?
#
loop_
_entity_poly.entity_id
_entity_poly.type
_entity_poly.pdbx_seq_one_letter_code
_entity_poly.pdbx_strand_id
1 'polypeptide(L)'
;MVKINVGEDTLEHIREMQEEQRKERRRRRNLLHIDESEMVEPAKKTLEERFLNDYDELTWFHEPSVQVRERDEDEAPAKVQENPDLIAVTEDRNGNNYIFIVELKKVLGNNKRSVHQSLLYYWSVMDGTEIKSGSKSRELTGTETIFTTIGYLTVTNQYYDEFFEWLINSLDLGSSDGFSNFYPPFQVNTDEINLYDHE
;
A
#
# COMPACT_ATOMS: atom_id res chain seq x y z
N MET A 1 22.53 -47.60 8.58
CA MET A 1 21.58 -46.95 7.65
C MET A 1 20.23 -46.96 8.33
N VAL A 2 19.85 -45.86 8.97
CA VAL A 2 18.59 -45.76 9.75
C VAL A 2 17.46 -45.54 8.74
N LYS A 3 16.56 -46.52 8.60
CA LYS A 3 15.30 -46.34 7.86
C LYS A 3 14.36 -45.55 8.75
N ILE A 4 14.21 -44.26 8.48
CA ILE A 4 13.15 -43.45 9.09
C ILE A 4 11.85 -43.90 8.43
N ASN A 5 11.00 -44.57 9.20
CA ASN A 5 9.69 -45.03 8.75
C ASN A 5 8.72 -43.84 8.88
N VAL A 6 8.61 -43.05 7.81
CA VAL A 6 7.67 -41.93 7.74
C VAL A 6 6.31 -42.53 7.38
N GLY A 7 5.31 -42.37 8.25
CA GLY A 7 3.95 -42.88 8.01
C GLY A 7 3.34 -42.29 6.74
N GLU A 8 2.47 -43.04 6.07
CA GLU A 8 1.82 -42.61 4.82
C GLU A 8 1.14 -41.24 4.96
N ASP A 9 0.48 -40.98 6.09
CA ASP A 9 -0.15 -39.69 6.42
C ASP A 9 0.85 -38.52 6.46
N THR A 10 2.08 -38.77 6.96
CA THR A 10 3.14 -37.74 7.00
C THR A 10 3.71 -37.49 5.61
N LEU A 11 3.78 -38.51 4.76
CA LEU A 11 4.22 -38.36 3.37
C LEU A 11 3.17 -37.64 2.51
N GLU A 12 1.88 -37.89 2.77
CA GLU A 12 0.76 -37.20 2.13
C GLU A 12 0.74 -35.72 2.50
N HIS A 13 0.84 -35.40 3.80
CA HIS A 13 0.92 -34.02 4.27
C HIS A 13 2.13 -33.25 3.68
N ILE A 14 3.30 -33.90 3.59
CA ILE A 14 4.48 -33.29 2.95
C ILE A 14 4.24 -33.04 1.46
N ARG A 15 3.52 -33.92 0.76
CA ARG A 15 3.18 -33.74 -0.67
C ARG A 15 2.21 -32.59 -0.88
N GLU A 16 1.16 -32.49 -0.06
CA GLU A 16 0.20 -31.38 -0.09
C GLU A 16 0.90 -30.04 0.12
N MET A 17 1.74 -29.93 1.16
CA MET A 17 2.55 -28.73 1.41
C MET A 17 3.45 -28.38 0.22
N GLN A 18 4.11 -29.36 -0.40
CA GLN A 18 4.96 -29.13 -1.57
C GLN A 18 4.16 -28.69 -2.80
N GLU A 19 2.95 -29.22 -2.97
CA GLU A 19 2.06 -28.85 -4.06
C GLU A 19 1.53 -27.42 -3.89
N GLU A 20 1.12 -27.04 -2.68
CA GLU A 20 0.73 -25.67 -2.33
C GLU A 20 1.86 -24.68 -2.59
N GLN A 21 3.07 -24.97 -2.09
CA GLN A 21 4.24 -24.13 -2.36
C GLN A 21 4.54 -23.97 -3.86
N ARG A 22 4.34 -25.03 -4.66
CA ARG A 22 4.51 -24.96 -6.12
C ARG A 22 3.43 -24.11 -6.78
N LYS A 23 2.16 -24.25 -6.35
CA LYS A 23 1.04 -23.41 -6.84
C LYS A 23 1.30 -21.95 -6.50
N GLU A 24 1.73 -21.65 -5.28
CA GLU A 24 2.08 -20.31 -4.83
C GLU A 24 3.23 -19.70 -5.65
N ARG A 25 4.32 -20.45 -5.87
CA ARG A 25 5.44 -20.00 -6.71
C ARG A 25 5.05 -19.75 -8.17
N ARG A 26 4.10 -20.53 -8.71
CA ARG A 26 3.57 -20.30 -10.06
C ARG A 26 2.74 -19.03 -10.11
N ARG A 27 1.81 -18.85 -9.18
CA ARG A 27 1.00 -17.62 -9.08
C ARG A 27 1.87 -16.39 -8.91
N ARG A 28 2.88 -16.41 -8.02
CA ARG A 28 3.82 -15.29 -7.81
C ARG A 28 4.57 -14.92 -9.09
N ARG A 29 4.98 -15.90 -9.91
CA ARG A 29 5.63 -15.62 -11.19
C ARG A 29 4.68 -14.96 -12.18
N ASN A 30 3.42 -15.39 -12.23
CA ASN A 30 2.43 -14.76 -13.10
C ASN A 30 2.20 -13.28 -12.73
N LEU A 31 2.19 -12.96 -11.43
CA LEU A 31 2.06 -11.57 -10.97
C LEU A 31 3.22 -10.66 -11.39
N LEU A 32 4.43 -11.19 -11.55
CA LEU A 32 5.59 -10.37 -11.95
C LEU A 32 5.42 -9.78 -13.36
N HIS A 33 4.58 -10.40 -14.19
CA HIS A 33 4.31 -9.97 -15.57
C HIS A 33 3.24 -8.89 -15.68
N ILE A 34 2.42 -8.67 -14.66
CA ILE A 34 1.39 -7.62 -14.62
C ILE A 34 2.08 -6.29 -14.37
N ASP A 35 1.79 -5.23 -15.13
CA ASP A 35 2.34 -3.90 -14.85
C ASP A 35 1.73 -3.29 -13.56
N GLU A 36 2.49 -2.51 -12.78
CA GLU A 36 1.92 -1.90 -11.55
C GLU A 36 0.82 -0.89 -11.87
N SER A 37 0.86 -0.25 -13.05
CA SER A 37 -0.19 0.65 -13.52
C SER A 37 -1.54 -0.05 -13.71
N GLU A 38 -1.56 -1.36 -13.98
CA GLU A 38 -2.79 -2.15 -14.07
C GLU A 38 -3.50 -2.33 -12.72
N MET A 39 -2.79 -2.10 -11.61
CA MET A 39 -3.38 -2.17 -10.26
C MET A 39 -4.24 -0.96 -9.89
N VAL A 40 -4.07 0.15 -10.61
CA VAL A 40 -4.57 1.47 -10.19
C VAL A 40 -6.08 1.52 -10.06
N GLU A 41 -6.82 1.17 -11.12
CA GLU A 41 -8.29 1.25 -11.11
C GLU A 41 -8.93 0.20 -10.16
N PRO A 42 -8.49 -1.07 -10.16
CA PRO A 42 -8.94 -2.04 -9.16
C PRO A 42 -8.65 -1.61 -7.70
N ALA A 43 -7.51 -0.95 -7.46
CA ALA A 43 -7.17 -0.45 -6.14
C ALA A 43 -8.09 0.69 -5.70
N LYS A 44 -8.36 1.67 -6.58
CA LYS A 44 -9.32 2.74 -6.30
C LYS A 44 -10.69 2.19 -5.95
N LYS A 45 -11.21 1.27 -6.77
CA LYS A 45 -12.51 0.63 -6.54
C LYS A 45 -12.56 -0.07 -5.18
N THR A 46 -11.53 -0.84 -4.86
CA THR A 46 -11.44 -1.53 -3.56
C THR A 46 -11.43 -0.55 -2.39
N LEU A 47 -10.71 0.56 -2.51
CA LEU A 47 -10.65 1.59 -1.48
C LEU A 47 -11.98 2.34 -1.33
N GLU A 48 -12.60 2.70 -2.44
CA GLU A 48 -13.92 3.34 -2.48
C GLU A 48 -14.98 2.46 -1.82
N GLU A 49 -15.00 1.16 -2.10
CA GLU A 49 -15.98 0.23 -1.51
C GLU A 49 -15.70 -0.05 -0.03
N ARG A 50 -14.44 -0.14 0.39
CA ARG A 50 -14.06 -0.66 1.71
C ARG A 50 -13.80 0.42 2.76
N PHE A 51 -13.32 1.59 2.33
CA PHE A 51 -12.84 2.63 3.24
C PHE A 51 -13.39 4.02 2.94
N LEU A 52 -13.79 4.30 1.70
CA LEU A 52 -14.17 5.65 1.26
C LEU A 52 -15.65 5.76 0.84
N ASN A 53 -16.47 4.79 1.19
CA ASN A 53 -17.88 4.69 0.77
C ASN A 53 -18.77 5.80 1.34
N ASP A 54 -18.34 6.44 2.44
CA ASP A 54 -19.11 7.46 3.14
C ASP A 54 -18.76 8.90 2.71
N TYR A 55 -17.85 9.07 1.74
CA TYR A 55 -17.39 10.39 1.29
C TYR A 55 -18.05 10.79 -0.03
N ASP A 56 -18.54 12.03 -0.10
CA ASP A 56 -19.39 12.48 -1.21
C ASP A 56 -18.60 12.84 -2.49
N GLU A 57 -17.36 13.34 -2.37
CA GLU A 57 -16.50 13.69 -3.52
C GLU A 57 -15.05 13.27 -3.29
N LEU A 58 -14.52 12.42 -4.18
CA LEU A 58 -13.16 11.91 -4.14
C LEU A 58 -12.36 12.43 -5.34
N THR A 59 -11.25 13.11 -5.06
CA THR A 59 -10.30 13.54 -6.10
C THR A 59 -9.06 12.68 -6.05
N TRP A 60 -8.84 11.90 -7.10
CA TRP A 60 -7.65 11.07 -7.27
C TRP A 60 -6.53 11.79 -8.03
N PHE A 61 -5.32 11.65 -7.49
CA PHE A 61 -4.04 12.05 -8.07
C PHE A 61 -3.20 10.80 -8.34
N HIS A 62 -2.67 10.68 -9.55
CA HIS A 62 -1.83 9.56 -9.97
C HIS A 62 -0.38 9.99 -10.07
N GLU A 63 0.51 9.17 -9.52
CA GLU A 63 1.94 9.47 -9.36
C GLU A 63 2.18 10.92 -8.88
N PRO A 64 1.46 11.42 -7.86
CA PRO A 64 1.53 12.83 -7.52
C PRO A 64 2.91 13.24 -7.04
N SER A 65 3.29 14.47 -7.40
CA SER A 65 4.40 15.16 -6.75
C SER A 65 3.86 16.00 -5.60
N VAL A 66 4.43 15.81 -4.40
CA VAL A 66 4.13 16.64 -3.23
C VAL A 66 5.20 17.72 -3.11
N GLN A 67 4.78 18.98 -3.20
CA GLN A 67 5.64 20.13 -2.96
C GLN A 67 5.75 20.33 -1.46
N VAL A 68 6.97 20.34 -0.93
CA VAL A 68 7.26 20.60 0.48
C VAL A 68 7.51 22.09 0.66
N ARG A 69 7.15 22.65 1.82
CA ARG A 69 7.44 24.05 2.15
C ARG A 69 8.92 24.38 1.94
N GLU A 70 9.20 25.62 1.51
CA GLU A 70 10.57 26.14 1.57
C GLU A 70 11.02 26.14 3.03
N ARG A 71 12.19 25.54 3.29
CA ARG A 71 12.77 25.42 4.63
C ARG A 71 14.00 26.31 4.74
N ASP A 72 14.23 26.83 5.94
CA ASP A 72 15.46 27.57 6.26
C ASP A 72 16.69 26.69 6.07
N GLU A 73 17.86 27.30 5.79
CA GLU A 73 19.14 26.59 5.51
C GLU A 73 19.54 25.60 6.63
N ASP A 74 19.06 25.80 7.85
CA ASP A 74 19.42 25.04 9.04
C ASP A 74 18.53 23.80 9.26
N GLU A 75 17.43 23.64 8.51
CA GLU A 75 16.58 22.46 8.59
C GLU A 75 17.11 21.34 7.67
N ALA A 76 17.01 20.09 8.13
CA ALA A 76 17.39 18.94 7.30
C ALA A 76 16.57 18.89 5.99
N PRO A 77 17.19 18.59 4.83
CA PRO A 77 16.50 18.59 3.56
C PRO A 77 15.45 17.46 3.52
N ALA A 78 14.18 17.84 3.43
CA ALA A 78 13.08 16.92 3.13
C ALA A 78 12.82 16.92 1.61
N LYS A 79 13.73 16.32 0.82
CA LYS A 79 13.42 15.97 -0.56
C LYS A 79 13.00 14.51 -0.60
N VAL A 80 11.70 14.27 -0.65
CA VAL A 80 11.20 12.96 -1.08
C VAL A 80 11.17 13.00 -2.60
N GLN A 81 12.15 12.34 -3.22
CA GLN A 81 12.24 12.20 -4.68
C GLN A 81 11.26 11.14 -5.23
N GLU A 82 10.68 10.33 -4.35
CA GLU A 82 9.75 9.28 -4.73
C GLU A 82 8.31 9.82 -4.69
N ASN A 83 7.53 9.53 -5.74
CA ASN A 83 6.12 9.89 -5.80
C ASN A 83 5.28 8.71 -5.28
N PRO A 84 4.25 8.94 -4.45
CA PRO A 84 3.27 7.91 -4.13
C PRO A 84 2.60 7.40 -5.42
N ASP A 85 2.14 6.15 -5.43
CA ASP A 85 1.38 5.64 -6.58
C ASP A 85 0.05 6.39 -6.75
N LEU A 86 -0.69 6.56 -5.64
CA LEU A 86 -1.94 7.32 -5.63
C LEU A 86 -2.09 8.18 -4.38
N ILE A 87 -2.75 9.31 -4.54
CA ILE A 87 -3.36 10.06 -3.43
C ILE A 87 -4.84 10.30 -3.75
N ALA A 88 -5.74 10.00 -2.81
CA ALA A 88 -7.10 10.51 -2.81
C ALA A 88 -7.24 11.67 -1.82
N VAL A 89 -7.95 12.71 -2.22
CA VAL A 89 -8.35 13.81 -1.34
C VAL A 89 -9.86 13.89 -1.31
N THR A 90 -10.43 14.08 -0.13
CA THR A 90 -11.87 14.24 0.06
C THR A 90 -12.20 15.16 1.23
N GLU A 91 -13.42 15.65 1.26
CA GLU A 91 -13.98 16.44 2.33
C GLU A 91 -15.27 15.75 2.82
N ASP A 92 -15.42 15.61 4.15
CA ASP A 92 -16.69 15.12 4.71
C ASP A 92 -17.74 16.24 4.76
N ARG A 93 -18.97 15.86 5.13
CA ARG A 93 -20.10 16.80 5.25
C ARG A 93 -19.92 17.89 6.31
N ASN A 94 -18.94 17.74 7.20
CA ASN A 94 -18.62 18.72 8.23
C ASN A 94 -17.47 19.65 7.80
N GLY A 95 -16.94 19.50 6.58
CA GLY A 95 -15.82 20.29 6.07
C GLY A 95 -14.45 19.77 6.52
N ASN A 96 -14.37 18.58 7.13
CA ASN A 96 -13.08 17.99 7.49
C ASN A 96 -12.43 17.42 6.23
N ASN A 97 -11.16 17.77 6.02
CA ASN A 97 -10.39 17.33 4.86
C ASN A 97 -9.58 16.08 5.19
N TYR A 98 -9.62 15.10 4.31
CA TYR A 98 -8.94 13.82 4.46
C TYR A 98 -8.08 13.53 3.24
N ILE A 99 -6.88 13.00 3.49
CA ILE A 99 -5.94 12.58 2.45
C ILE A 99 -5.63 11.12 2.65
N PHE A 100 -5.76 10.31 1.60
CA PHE A 100 -5.43 8.90 1.61
C PHE A 100 -4.26 8.65 0.66
N ILE A 101 -3.12 8.26 1.22
CA ILE A 101 -1.91 7.92 0.49
C ILE A 101 -1.91 6.40 0.26
N VAL A 102 -1.74 5.99 -0.99
CA VAL A 102 -1.77 4.58 -1.37
C VAL A 102 -0.48 4.22 -2.07
N GLU A 103 0.23 3.26 -1.51
CA GLU A 103 1.37 2.61 -2.15
C GLU A 103 0.95 1.25 -2.70
N LEU A 104 1.16 1.01 -3.98
CA LEU A 104 0.82 -0.21 -4.68
C LEU A 104 2.06 -1.10 -4.82
N LYS A 105 1.87 -2.40 -4.55
CA LYS A 105 2.94 -3.40 -4.66
C LYS A 105 2.41 -4.70 -5.23
N LYS A 106 3.06 -5.26 -6.25
CA LYS A 106 2.62 -6.57 -6.81
C LYS A 106 2.61 -7.70 -5.77
N VAL A 107 3.52 -7.66 -4.79
CA VAL A 107 3.64 -8.70 -3.76
C VAL A 107 3.88 -8.07 -2.39
N LEU A 108 3.05 -8.45 -1.42
CA LEU A 108 3.29 -8.21 -0.01
C LEU A 108 4.42 -9.15 0.45
N GLY A 109 5.68 -8.75 0.26
CA GLY A 109 6.85 -9.47 0.76
C GLY A 109 7.35 -8.90 2.10
N ASN A 110 8.55 -9.31 2.54
CA ASN A 110 9.25 -8.74 3.70
C ASN A 110 9.80 -7.33 3.40
N ASN A 111 8.95 -6.45 2.88
CA ASN A 111 9.33 -5.18 2.28
C ASN A 111 9.24 -4.06 3.30
N LYS A 112 10.26 -4.00 4.17
CA LYS A 112 10.59 -2.78 4.93
C LYS A 112 10.62 -1.54 4.02
N ARG A 113 10.96 -1.74 2.74
CA ARG A 113 10.94 -0.72 1.70
C ARG A 113 9.55 -0.10 1.50
N SER A 114 8.50 -0.90 1.32
CA SER A 114 7.15 -0.38 1.07
C SER A 114 6.63 0.43 2.26
N VAL A 115 6.92 -0.04 3.47
CA VAL A 115 6.65 0.72 4.69
C VAL A 115 7.42 2.03 4.73
N HIS A 116 8.73 1.99 4.42
CA HIS A 116 9.56 3.18 4.39
C HIS A 116 9.04 4.20 3.37
N GLN A 117 8.62 3.74 2.19
CA GLN A 117 7.99 4.56 1.16
C GLN A 117 6.71 5.21 1.68
N SER A 118 5.78 4.42 2.23
CA SER A 118 4.55 4.90 2.86
C SER A 118 4.81 5.97 3.94
N LEU A 119 5.84 5.80 4.77
CA LEU A 119 6.21 6.77 5.80
C LEU A 119 6.78 8.06 5.21
N LEU A 120 7.66 7.95 4.22
CA LEU A 120 8.21 9.11 3.53
C LEU A 120 7.10 9.93 2.87
N TYR A 121 6.11 9.28 2.27
CA TYR A 121 4.96 9.95 1.69
C TYR A 121 4.08 10.62 2.75
N TYR A 122 3.80 9.93 3.86
CA TYR A 122 3.08 10.49 4.99
C TYR A 122 3.75 11.80 5.47
N TRP A 123 5.07 11.79 5.66
CA TRP A 123 5.80 12.98 6.10
C TRP A 123 5.85 14.07 5.01
N SER A 124 5.93 13.67 3.75
CA SER A 124 5.90 14.61 2.63
C SER A 124 4.60 15.39 2.57
N VAL A 125 3.46 14.72 2.81
CA VAL A 125 2.15 15.37 2.82
C VAL A 125 1.97 16.19 4.09
N MET A 126 2.40 15.68 5.26
CA MET A 126 2.37 16.44 6.52
C MET A 126 3.13 17.78 6.44
N ASP A 127 4.30 17.77 5.80
CA ASP A 127 5.13 18.97 5.60
C ASP A 127 4.89 19.65 4.24
N GLY A 128 3.91 19.16 3.50
CA GLY A 128 3.59 19.57 2.15
C GLY A 128 2.78 20.86 2.11
N THR A 129 2.91 21.60 1.01
CA THR A 129 2.09 22.77 0.69
C THR A 129 1.14 22.49 -0.46
N GLU A 130 1.46 21.54 -1.34
CA GLU A 130 0.66 21.30 -2.53
C GLU A 130 0.87 19.88 -3.08
N ILE A 131 -0.21 19.24 -3.52
CA ILE A 131 -0.20 17.97 -4.28
C ILE A 131 -0.42 18.31 -5.75
N LYS A 132 0.42 17.79 -6.66
CA LYS A 132 0.31 17.99 -8.11
C LYS A 132 0.25 16.67 -8.87
N SER A 133 -0.66 16.57 -9.85
CA SER A 133 -0.69 15.48 -10.83
C SER A 133 -1.16 16.04 -12.18
N GLY A 134 -0.22 16.19 -13.12
CA GLY A 134 -0.48 16.81 -14.43
C GLY A 134 -1.03 18.23 -14.28
N SER A 135 -2.26 18.46 -14.75
CA SER A 135 -2.96 19.75 -14.62
C SER A 135 -3.75 19.91 -13.31
N LYS A 136 -3.87 18.85 -12.51
CA LYS A 136 -4.56 18.88 -11.22
C LYS A 136 -3.60 19.34 -10.13
N SER A 137 -4.10 20.18 -9.23
CA SER A 137 -3.40 20.60 -8.03
C SER A 137 -4.36 20.69 -6.85
N ARG A 138 -3.83 20.49 -5.63
CA ARG A 138 -4.53 20.72 -4.37
C ARG A 138 -3.56 21.32 -3.36
N GLU A 139 -3.89 22.50 -2.86
CA GLU A 139 -3.16 23.13 -1.75
C GLU A 139 -3.43 22.37 -0.45
N LEU A 140 -2.39 22.23 0.37
CA LEU A 140 -2.41 21.61 1.69
C LEU A 140 -2.42 22.71 2.76
N THR A 141 -3.33 22.57 3.71
CA THR A 141 -3.56 23.54 4.78
C THR A 141 -2.85 23.18 6.08
N GLY A 142 -2.39 21.92 6.21
CA GLY A 142 -1.79 21.37 7.42
C GLY A 142 -2.82 20.97 8.47
N THR A 143 -4.11 21.01 8.14
CA THR A 143 -5.21 20.59 9.04
C THR A 143 -5.87 19.29 8.59
N GLU A 144 -5.42 18.72 7.47
CA GLU A 144 -5.94 17.49 6.91
C GLU A 144 -5.64 16.30 7.83
N THR A 145 -6.61 15.39 7.94
CA THR A 145 -6.36 14.06 8.52
C THR A 145 -5.80 13.16 7.42
N ILE A 146 -4.56 12.71 7.61
CA ILE A 146 -3.83 11.95 6.60
C ILE A 146 -3.84 10.48 6.98
N PHE A 147 -4.28 9.64 6.06
CA PHE A 147 -4.25 8.19 6.15
C PHE A 147 -3.28 7.60 5.14
N THR A 148 -2.60 6.51 5.52
CA THR A 148 -1.69 5.78 4.63
C THR A 148 -2.03 4.30 4.60
N THR A 149 -1.96 3.69 3.42
CA THR A 149 -2.18 2.25 3.24
C THR A 149 -1.33 1.68 2.10
N ILE A 150 -1.23 0.35 2.07
CA ILE A 150 -0.50 -0.39 1.04
C ILE A 150 -1.48 -1.35 0.34
N GLY A 151 -1.64 -1.20 -0.97
CA GLY A 151 -2.41 -2.10 -1.82
C GLY A 151 -1.52 -3.17 -2.46
N TYR A 152 -1.99 -4.43 -2.52
CA TYR A 152 -1.20 -5.52 -3.12
C TYR A 152 -2.01 -6.54 -3.94
N LEU A 153 -1.44 -7.05 -5.04
CA LEU A 153 -2.12 -7.98 -5.96
C LEU A 153 -2.30 -9.42 -5.46
N THR A 154 -1.65 -9.81 -4.37
CA THR A 154 -1.62 -11.17 -3.79
C THR A 154 -1.17 -12.36 -4.65
N VAL A 155 -0.25 -13.11 -4.05
CA VAL A 155 -0.56 -14.48 -3.63
C VAL A 155 -0.40 -14.50 -2.11
N THR A 156 -1.47 -14.79 -1.37
CA THR A 156 -1.56 -15.05 0.08
C THR A 156 -0.24 -14.90 0.83
N ASN A 157 -0.11 -13.86 1.66
CA ASN A 157 0.99 -13.76 2.60
C ASN A 157 0.50 -14.16 4.00
N GLN A 158 0.90 -15.34 4.47
CA GLN A 158 0.67 -15.80 5.85
C GLN A 158 1.34 -14.90 6.91
N TYR A 159 2.29 -14.05 6.48
CA TYR A 159 2.99 -13.10 7.34
C TYR A 159 2.32 -11.72 7.36
N TYR A 160 1.05 -11.60 6.94
CA TYR A 160 0.32 -10.34 6.97
C TYR A 160 0.23 -9.78 8.40
N ASP A 161 -0.20 -10.61 9.35
CA ASP A 161 -0.34 -10.21 10.75
C ASP A 161 1.03 -9.87 11.34
N GLU A 162 2.06 -10.67 11.06
CA GLU A 162 3.43 -10.40 11.51
C GLU A 162 4.01 -9.11 10.92
N PHE A 163 3.74 -8.83 9.64
CA PHE A 163 4.16 -7.59 8.98
C PHE A 163 3.45 -6.38 9.56
N PHE A 164 2.13 -6.48 9.78
CA PHE A 164 1.34 -5.42 10.35
C PHE A 164 1.79 -5.17 11.79
N GLU A 165 1.85 -6.19 12.65
CA GLU A 165 2.37 -6.08 14.02
C GLU A 165 3.81 -5.54 14.07
N TRP A 166 4.69 -5.97 13.16
CA TRP A 166 6.04 -5.40 13.06
C TRP A 166 6.02 -3.92 12.70
N LEU A 167 5.15 -3.50 11.77
CA LEU A 167 4.93 -2.10 11.41
C LEU A 167 4.46 -1.30 12.63
N ILE A 168 3.45 -1.80 13.36
CA ILE A 168 2.96 -1.19 14.61
C ILE A 168 4.12 -0.96 15.57
N ASN A 169 4.91 -2.00 15.82
CA ASN A 169 5.96 -1.99 16.84
C ASN A 169 7.22 -1.20 16.42
N SER A 170 7.46 -1.04 15.13
CA SER A 170 8.65 -0.33 14.61
C SER A 170 8.41 1.17 14.47
N LEU A 171 7.15 1.58 14.39
CA LEU A 171 6.72 2.97 14.36
C LEU A 171 6.53 3.49 15.78
N ASP A 172 7.61 3.87 16.45
CA ASP A 172 7.55 4.70 17.65
C ASP A 172 7.28 6.17 17.25
N LEU A 173 6.16 6.37 16.53
CA LEU A 173 5.63 7.67 16.15
C LEU A 173 4.96 8.23 17.40
N GLY A 174 5.75 8.95 18.21
CA GLY A 174 5.31 9.49 19.50
C GLY A 174 3.86 9.99 19.50
N SER A 175 3.09 9.56 20.50
CA SER A 175 1.66 9.78 20.73
C SER A 175 0.69 9.06 19.78
N SER A 176 -0.42 8.60 20.36
CA SER A 176 -1.46 7.71 19.81
C SER A 176 -2.06 8.06 18.44
N ASP A 177 -1.86 9.29 17.96
CA ASP A 177 -2.55 9.83 16.80
C ASP A 177 -1.86 9.46 15.48
N GLY A 178 -0.55 9.15 15.50
CA GLY A 178 0.16 8.65 14.33
C GLY A 178 -0.29 7.25 13.92
N PHE A 179 -0.79 6.46 14.88
CA PHE A 179 -1.17 5.06 14.66
C PHE A 179 -2.58 4.90 14.08
N SER A 180 -3.53 5.77 14.44
CA SER A 180 -4.89 5.79 13.85
C SER A 180 -4.90 6.11 12.36
N ASN A 181 -3.77 6.64 11.85
CA ASN A 181 -3.61 7.13 10.50
C ASN A 181 -2.98 6.10 9.55
N PHE A 182 -2.66 4.89 10.02
CA PHE A 182 -2.22 3.79 9.16
C PHE A 182 -3.33 2.75 9.03
N TYR A 183 -3.94 2.68 7.84
CA TYR A 183 -4.91 1.63 7.57
C TYR A 183 -4.20 0.30 7.29
N PRO A 184 -4.85 -0.82 7.64
CA PRO A 184 -4.37 -2.14 7.26
C PRO A 184 -4.16 -2.22 5.74
N PRO A 185 -3.08 -2.89 5.27
CA PRO A 185 -2.92 -3.17 3.85
C PRO A 185 -4.15 -3.88 3.27
N PHE A 186 -4.40 -3.67 1.98
CA PHE A 186 -5.55 -4.28 1.30
C PHE A 186 -5.14 -5.03 0.04
N GLN A 187 -5.91 -6.08 -0.25
CA GLN A 187 -5.71 -6.89 -1.44
C GLN A 187 -6.46 -6.28 -2.62
N VAL A 188 -5.76 -6.15 -3.75
CA VAL A 188 -6.31 -5.79 -5.05
C VAL A 188 -6.69 -7.09 -5.78
N ASN A 189 -7.92 -7.18 -6.27
CA ASN A 189 -8.42 -8.39 -6.91
C ASN A 189 -7.77 -8.58 -8.30
N THR A 190 -7.11 -9.73 -8.49
CA THR A 190 -6.47 -10.08 -9.77
C THR A 190 -7.47 -10.41 -10.88
N ASP A 191 -8.69 -10.84 -10.53
CA ASP A 191 -9.72 -11.18 -11.51
C ASP A 191 -10.29 -9.94 -12.21
N GLU A 192 -10.04 -8.74 -11.66
CA GLU A 192 -10.42 -7.45 -12.25
C GLU A 192 -9.34 -6.87 -13.17
N ILE A 193 -8.19 -7.54 -13.28
CA ILE A 193 -7.10 -7.18 -14.17
C ILE A 193 -7.15 -8.13 -15.36
N ASN A 194 -7.17 -7.59 -16.58
CA ASN A 194 -7.22 -8.40 -17.79
C ASN A 194 -5.90 -9.17 -17.96
N LEU A 195 -5.81 -10.37 -17.39
CA LEU A 195 -4.66 -11.26 -17.46
C LEU A 195 -4.45 -11.90 -18.86
N TYR A 196 -5.20 -11.46 -19.87
CA TYR A 196 -5.25 -12.06 -21.20
C TYR A 196 -5.36 -10.98 -22.27
N ASP A 197 -4.25 -10.40 -22.70
CA ASP A 197 -4.17 -9.73 -24.01
C ASP A 197 -2.74 -9.60 -24.55
N HIS A 198 -1.88 -10.59 -24.28
CA HIS A 198 -0.58 -10.72 -24.93
C HIS A 198 -0.39 -12.16 -25.44
N GLU A 199 -1.09 -12.49 -26.53
CA GLU A 199 -0.65 -13.51 -27.49
C GLU A 199 0.37 -12.93 -28.49
#